data_AF-A0A2N1M475-F1
#
_entry.id   AF-A0A2N1M475-F1
#
_cell.length_a   1.000
_cell.length_b   1.000
_cell.length_c   1.000
_cell.angle_alpha   90.00
_cell.angle_beta   90.00
_cell.angle_gamma   90.00
#
_symmetry.space_group_name_H-M   'P 1'
#
loop_
_entity.id
_entity.type
_entity.pdbx_description
1 polymer ?
#
loop_
_entity_poly.entity_id
_entity_poly.type
_entity_poly.pdbx_seq_one_letter_code
_entity_poly.pdbx_strand_id
1 'polypeptide(L)'
;MYQDFELKYTYIDNDPNDVWRKVGILQGHREIRAWQAMLSHAGCTNITPYKKDTSPYEFWTRSGDPSCDRENLHFLYISGFLHPFPRQYCGDGDIFWNCFHQALKANKKGYDGKRRILSIIAEKFSYNVLMEKLKVAQVSILEVRKYARINGPGCVIIEKPIRKVKRITSEQKQQFDLFFQNKAHIIMSSYKTDAKTGQPVVYLKNTKNVLWEKFKETFPNGIKCTTFYTQLMGNQYIYREDLGGLCSTCSTYGYKTFEDITNLIKEKINNAELQDIFSQRYCFLKCYLKREYEEHLVVTDRGVISHDPCINHCLLYAFGECNASHTCICNGCQEVFQFFQDLKPNLNSTYHEEIQEYQDRILYYLAHQTRKTYLNAQFNAALLDLNEDGGLLVVDYKMKVLPKTAREIKQEFFGKKGWALHTVLLYTKPKDTLLKLGVYNRY
;
A
#
# COMPACT_ATOMS: atom_id res chain seq x y z
N MET A 1 -63.85 10.26 -71.47
CA MET A 1 -63.37 9.93 -72.82
C MET A 1 -61.95 10.48 -72.97
N TYR A 2 -60.98 9.75 -72.43
CA TYR A 2 -59.56 9.83 -72.82
C TYR A 2 -59.07 8.39 -72.86
N GLN A 3 -58.30 8.12 -73.90
CA GLN A 3 -58.24 6.87 -74.65
C GLN A 3 -57.55 5.72 -73.90
N ASP A 4 -57.90 4.51 -74.32
CA ASP A 4 -57.25 3.26 -73.95
C ASP A 4 -55.73 3.39 -74.11
N PHE A 5 -55.00 3.28 -73.00
CA PHE A 5 -53.55 3.16 -73.03
C PHE A 5 -53.19 1.68 -73.08
N GLU A 6 -52.58 1.26 -74.18
CA GLU A 6 -51.99 -0.08 -74.30
C GLU A 6 -50.54 -0.04 -73.79
N LEU A 7 -50.30 -0.72 -72.68
CA LEU A 7 -48.98 -0.86 -72.07
C LEU A 7 -48.10 -1.75 -72.97
N LYS A 8 -47.24 -1.15 -73.79
CA LYS A 8 -46.39 -1.92 -74.71
C LYS A 8 -45.24 -2.67 -74.03
N TYR A 9 -44.61 -2.08 -73.02
CA TYR A 9 -43.50 -2.69 -72.28
C TYR A 9 -43.42 -2.15 -70.85
N THR A 10 -42.99 -2.99 -69.91
CA THR A 10 -42.72 -2.61 -68.52
C THR A 10 -41.27 -2.91 -68.21
N TYR A 11 -40.52 -1.92 -67.71
CA TYR A 11 -39.13 -2.07 -67.30
C TYR A 11 -39.02 -1.74 -65.82
N ILE A 12 -38.43 -2.65 -65.04
CA ILE A 12 -38.20 -2.48 -63.60
C ILE A 12 -36.71 -2.64 -63.37
N ASP A 13 -36.09 -1.60 -62.82
CA ASP A 13 -34.69 -1.57 -62.41
C ASP A 13 -34.56 -0.71 -61.15
N ASN A 14 -33.47 -0.88 -60.39
CA ASN A 14 -33.29 -0.22 -59.08
C ASN A 14 -32.72 1.20 -59.20
N ASP A 15 -32.24 1.59 -60.38
CA ASP A 15 -31.82 2.95 -60.71
C ASP A 15 -32.68 3.52 -61.85
N PRO A 16 -33.42 4.63 -61.64
CA PRO A 16 -34.21 5.28 -62.68
C PRO A 16 -33.43 5.59 -63.95
N ASN A 17 -32.13 5.89 -63.85
CA ASN A 17 -31.30 6.26 -65.01
C ASN A 17 -31.05 5.09 -65.97
N ASP A 18 -31.09 3.85 -65.48
CA ASP A 18 -30.90 2.65 -66.30
C ASP A 18 -32.14 2.30 -67.12
N VAL A 19 -33.33 2.65 -66.60
CA VAL A 19 -34.58 2.58 -67.35
C VAL A 19 -34.49 3.52 -68.57
N TRP A 20 -34.04 4.76 -68.36
CA TRP A 20 -33.99 5.79 -69.42
C TRP A 20 -32.88 5.59 -70.46
N ARG A 21 -31.76 4.95 -70.08
CA ARG A 21 -30.73 4.51 -71.04
C ARG A 21 -31.24 3.43 -71.99
N LYS A 22 -32.01 2.46 -71.48
CA LYS A 22 -32.57 1.36 -72.29
C LYS A 22 -33.62 1.82 -73.30
N VAL A 23 -34.37 2.91 -73.03
CA VAL A 23 -35.31 3.52 -73.99
C VAL A 23 -34.63 4.50 -74.97
N GLY A 24 -33.31 4.69 -74.89
CA GLY A 24 -32.54 5.49 -75.84
C GLY A 24 -32.63 7.02 -75.67
N ILE A 25 -33.17 7.51 -74.55
CA ILE A 25 -33.39 8.96 -74.32
C ILE A 25 -32.13 9.67 -73.83
N LEU A 26 -31.25 8.97 -73.12
CA LEU A 26 -30.04 9.55 -72.52
C LEU A 26 -28.79 9.29 -73.38
N GLN A 27 -28.48 10.23 -74.28
CA GLN A 27 -27.12 10.42 -74.83
C GLN A 27 -26.71 11.89 -74.68
N GLY A 28 -25.49 12.13 -74.17
CA GLY A 28 -25.00 13.35 -73.51
C GLY A 28 -25.22 14.71 -74.19
N HIS A 29 -25.19 15.76 -73.35
CA HIS A 29 -25.54 17.18 -73.61
C HIS A 29 -26.99 17.46 -74.10
N ARG A 30 -27.79 16.44 -74.41
CA ARG A 30 -29.24 16.57 -74.66
C ARG A 30 -30.10 16.53 -73.40
N GLU A 31 -29.58 16.07 -72.27
CA GLU A 31 -30.33 15.94 -71.01
C GLU A 31 -30.93 17.26 -70.53
N ILE A 32 -30.14 18.31 -70.35
CA ILE A 32 -30.66 19.59 -69.83
C ILE A 32 -31.71 20.18 -70.78
N ARG A 33 -31.50 20.08 -72.10
CA ARG A 33 -32.49 20.55 -73.08
C ARG A 33 -33.77 19.70 -73.06
N ALA A 34 -33.65 18.40 -72.82
CA ALA A 34 -34.79 17.51 -72.64
C ALA A 34 -35.57 17.85 -71.37
N TRP A 35 -34.89 18.12 -70.25
CA TRP A 35 -35.50 18.58 -69.01
C TRP A 35 -36.18 19.95 -69.18
N GLN A 36 -35.54 20.91 -69.85
CA GLN A 36 -36.12 22.23 -70.15
C GLN A 36 -37.36 22.13 -71.05
N ALA A 37 -37.31 21.28 -72.08
CA ALA A 37 -38.44 21.01 -72.96
C ALA A 37 -39.59 20.35 -72.18
N MET A 38 -39.29 19.36 -71.32
CA MET A 38 -40.29 18.68 -70.50
C MET A 38 -40.94 19.63 -69.49
N LEU A 39 -40.15 20.45 -68.80
CA LEU A 39 -40.65 21.46 -67.87
C LEU A 39 -41.53 22.50 -68.59
N SER A 40 -41.11 22.97 -69.77
CA SER A 40 -41.93 23.88 -70.57
C SER A 40 -43.25 23.23 -71.02
N HIS A 41 -43.23 21.96 -71.43
CA HIS A 41 -44.45 21.21 -71.81
C HIS A 41 -45.38 20.95 -70.61
N ALA A 42 -44.82 20.80 -69.41
CA ALA A 42 -45.59 20.66 -68.16
C ALA A 42 -46.22 21.97 -67.67
N GLY A 43 -46.00 23.09 -68.39
CA GLY A 43 -46.48 24.42 -68.05
C GLY A 43 -45.58 25.19 -67.08
N CYS A 44 -44.31 24.76 -66.92
CA CYS A 44 -43.36 25.46 -66.05
C CYS A 44 -42.63 26.57 -66.82
N THR A 45 -42.34 27.68 -66.13
CA THR A 45 -41.61 28.85 -66.65
C THR A 45 -40.28 29.01 -65.93
N ASN A 46 -39.20 29.28 -66.67
CA ASN A 46 -37.89 29.60 -66.08
C ASN A 46 -37.91 30.99 -65.44
N ILE A 47 -37.45 31.06 -64.18
CA ILE A 47 -37.41 32.28 -63.36
C ILE A 47 -36.03 32.51 -62.74
N THR A 48 -34.98 31.97 -63.37
CA THR A 48 -33.59 32.10 -62.89
C THR A 48 -33.16 33.56 -62.83
N PRO A 49 -32.69 34.08 -61.68
CA PRO A 49 -32.41 35.51 -61.50
C PRO A 49 -31.02 35.95 -61.99
N TYR A 50 -30.19 35.02 -62.46
CA TYR A 50 -28.83 35.28 -62.94
C TYR A 50 -28.61 34.72 -64.35
N LYS A 51 -27.59 35.23 -65.04
CA LYS A 51 -27.25 34.83 -66.40
C LYS A 51 -26.57 33.45 -66.42
N LYS A 52 -26.64 32.75 -67.57
CA LYS A 52 -26.11 31.38 -67.73
C LYS A 52 -24.58 31.27 -67.59
N ASP A 53 -23.86 32.37 -67.78
CA ASP A 53 -22.42 32.49 -67.51
C ASP A 53 -22.11 32.52 -66.00
N THR A 54 -23.09 32.91 -65.17
CA THR A 54 -22.95 32.98 -63.71
C THR A 54 -23.10 31.61 -63.07
N SER A 55 -24.01 30.76 -63.56
CA SER A 55 -24.20 29.40 -63.04
C SER A 55 -25.02 28.54 -64.02
N PRO A 56 -24.74 27.22 -64.11
CA PRO A 56 -25.52 26.29 -64.93
C PRO A 56 -26.86 25.89 -64.31
N TYR A 57 -27.13 26.27 -63.05
CA TYR A 57 -28.36 25.89 -62.34
C TYR A 57 -29.52 26.83 -62.68
N GLU A 58 -30.66 26.25 -63.04
CA GLU A 58 -31.86 27.01 -63.42
C GLU A 58 -33.01 26.76 -62.43
N PHE A 59 -33.81 27.80 -62.18
CA PHE A 59 -35.02 27.74 -61.36
C PHE A 59 -36.26 27.81 -62.26
N TRP A 60 -37.23 26.93 -62.01
CA TRP A 60 -38.46 26.82 -62.79
C TRP A 60 -39.67 26.78 -61.84
N THR A 61 -40.74 27.50 -62.18
CA THR A 61 -42.02 27.50 -61.45
C THR A 61 -43.16 27.01 -62.33
N ARG A 62 -44.17 26.37 -61.75
CA ARG A 62 -45.43 26.01 -62.41
C ARG A 62 -46.58 26.96 -62.04
N SER A 63 -46.27 28.08 -61.38
CA SER A 63 -47.27 29.09 -61.04
C SER A 63 -47.93 29.66 -62.30
N GLY A 64 -49.25 29.88 -62.25
CA GLY A 64 -49.99 30.52 -63.34
C GLY A 64 -49.58 31.97 -63.58
N ASP A 65 -49.05 32.65 -62.55
CA ASP A 65 -48.36 33.94 -62.67
C ASP A 65 -46.93 33.83 -62.08
N PRO A 66 -45.89 33.71 -62.92
CA PRO A 66 -44.50 33.61 -62.48
C PRO A 66 -43.90 34.93 -61.95
N SER A 67 -44.61 36.06 -62.03
CA SER A 67 -44.06 37.40 -61.75
C SER A 67 -43.64 37.54 -60.28
N CYS A 68 -44.52 37.14 -59.36
CA CYS A 68 -44.23 37.15 -57.92
C CYS A 68 -43.06 36.23 -57.55
N ASP A 69 -43.01 35.03 -58.12
CA ASP A 69 -41.91 34.07 -57.86
C ASP A 69 -40.58 34.62 -58.37
N ARG A 70 -40.58 35.28 -59.54
CA ARG A 70 -39.40 35.90 -60.12
C ARG A 70 -38.89 37.08 -59.28
N GLU A 71 -39.78 37.94 -58.82
CA GLU A 71 -39.42 39.07 -57.94
C GLU A 71 -38.86 38.58 -56.60
N ASN A 72 -39.48 37.57 -56.00
CA ASN A 72 -39.00 36.97 -54.75
C ASN A 72 -37.63 36.31 -54.92
N LEU A 73 -37.41 35.50 -55.96
CA LEU A 73 -36.11 34.88 -56.22
C LEU A 73 -35.02 35.92 -56.55
N HIS A 74 -35.37 36.97 -57.28
CA HIS A 74 -34.46 38.07 -57.56
C HIS A 74 -34.11 38.86 -56.30
N PHE A 75 -35.08 39.12 -55.42
CA PHE A 75 -34.83 39.73 -54.11
C PHE A 75 -33.92 38.86 -53.24
N LEU A 76 -34.17 37.55 -53.18
CA LEU A 76 -33.31 36.62 -52.45
C LEU A 76 -31.89 36.58 -53.01
N TYR A 77 -31.73 36.68 -54.33
CA TYR A 77 -30.43 36.76 -54.99
C TYR A 77 -29.68 38.06 -54.66
N ILE A 78 -30.31 39.22 -54.84
CA ILE A 78 -29.70 40.53 -54.52
C ILE A 78 -29.39 40.66 -53.03
N SER A 79 -30.25 40.11 -52.17
CA SER A 79 -30.07 40.12 -50.72
C SER A 79 -29.05 39.09 -50.23
N GLY A 80 -28.44 38.30 -51.12
CA GLY A 80 -27.40 37.32 -50.78
C GLY A 80 -27.92 36.03 -50.14
N PHE A 81 -29.23 35.84 -50.05
CA PHE A 81 -29.85 34.62 -49.50
C PHE A 81 -29.93 33.48 -50.53
N LEU A 82 -29.90 33.80 -51.82
CA LEU A 82 -29.84 32.80 -52.91
C LEU A 82 -28.47 32.81 -53.56
N HIS A 83 -27.70 31.73 -53.39
CA HIS A 83 -26.38 31.60 -54.02
C HIS A 83 -26.47 30.83 -55.35
N PRO A 84 -25.81 31.30 -56.44
CA PRO A 84 -25.82 30.63 -57.74
C PRO A 84 -25.21 29.21 -57.74
N PHE A 85 -24.42 28.90 -56.71
CA PHE A 85 -23.78 27.60 -56.54
C PHE A 85 -24.22 26.98 -55.21
N PRO A 86 -25.04 25.92 -55.21
CA PRO A 86 -25.50 25.25 -53.98
C PRO A 86 -24.38 24.67 -53.11
N ARG A 87 -23.12 24.62 -53.60
CA ARG A 87 -21.98 23.96 -52.96
C ARG A 87 -20.86 24.88 -52.46
N GLN A 88 -21.06 26.20 -52.39
CA GLN A 88 -20.01 27.13 -51.93
C GLN A 88 -19.65 27.06 -50.43
N TYR A 89 -20.09 26.01 -49.71
CA TYR A 89 -19.53 25.59 -48.41
C TYR A 89 -18.36 24.58 -48.52
N CYS A 90 -17.94 24.21 -49.73
CA CYS A 90 -16.78 23.34 -49.92
C CYS A 90 -15.47 24.15 -49.93
N GLY A 91 -14.91 24.40 -48.74
CA GLY A 91 -13.56 24.96 -48.56
C GLY A 91 -13.22 25.23 -47.10
N ASP A 92 -14.10 25.92 -46.38
CA ASP A 92 -13.86 26.36 -45.01
C ASP A 92 -13.80 25.19 -44.01
N GLY A 93 -14.56 24.12 -44.25
CA GLY A 93 -14.53 22.93 -43.40
C GLY A 93 -13.17 22.21 -43.44
N ASP A 94 -12.60 22.03 -44.63
CA ASP A 94 -11.28 21.38 -44.76
C ASP A 94 -10.16 22.32 -44.30
N ILE A 95 -10.29 23.64 -44.50
CA ILE A 95 -9.39 24.63 -43.91
C ILE A 95 -9.45 24.55 -42.38
N PHE A 96 -10.65 24.51 -41.78
CA PHE A 96 -10.84 24.35 -40.34
C PHE A 96 -10.17 23.07 -39.82
N TRP A 97 -10.43 21.91 -40.43
CA TRP A 97 -9.85 20.65 -40.00
C TRP A 97 -8.32 20.64 -40.13
N ASN A 98 -7.78 21.21 -41.21
CA ASN A 98 -6.34 21.35 -41.41
C ASN A 98 -5.70 22.27 -40.36
N CYS A 99 -6.29 23.45 -40.11
CA CYS A 99 -5.81 24.38 -39.08
C CYS A 99 -5.88 23.75 -37.68
N PHE A 100 -6.97 23.05 -37.35
CA PHE A 100 -7.13 22.40 -36.05
C PHE A 100 -6.15 21.23 -35.86
N HIS A 101 -5.93 20.42 -36.90
CA HIS A 101 -4.93 19.35 -36.88
C HIS A 101 -3.51 19.91 -36.70
N GLN A 102 -3.16 20.99 -37.41
CA GLN A 102 -1.88 21.67 -37.26
C GLN A 102 -1.70 22.25 -35.85
N ALA A 103 -2.72 22.88 -35.29
CA ALA A 103 -2.70 23.40 -33.93
C ALA A 103 -2.48 22.30 -32.88
N LEU A 104 -3.13 21.13 -33.05
CA LEU A 104 -2.90 19.96 -32.20
C LEU A 104 -1.48 19.40 -32.34
N LYS A 105 -0.92 19.37 -33.55
CA LYS A 105 0.45 18.90 -33.80
C LYS A 105 1.50 19.83 -33.21
N ALA A 106 1.34 21.14 -33.39
CA ALA A 106 2.27 22.18 -32.95
C ALA A 106 2.24 22.47 -31.43
N ASN A 107 1.21 22.00 -30.72
CA ASN A 107 1.07 22.25 -29.29
C ASN A 107 2.20 21.59 -28.46
N LYS A 108 3.00 22.44 -27.80
CA LYS A 108 4.16 22.06 -26.97
C LYS A 108 3.78 21.61 -25.54
N LYS A 109 2.53 21.77 -25.10
CA LYS A 109 2.07 21.46 -23.73
C LYS A 109 1.77 19.97 -23.46
N GLY A 110 2.43 19.07 -24.20
CA GLY A 110 2.30 17.62 -24.01
C GLY A 110 0.89 17.07 -24.24
N TYR A 111 0.65 15.84 -23.76
CA TYR A 111 -0.60 15.11 -23.94
C TYR A 111 -1.81 15.86 -23.36
N ASP A 112 -1.66 16.45 -22.17
CA ASP A 112 -2.74 17.17 -21.48
C ASP A 112 -3.19 18.44 -22.22
N GLY A 113 -2.25 19.18 -22.82
CA GLY A 113 -2.58 20.35 -23.63
C GLY A 113 -3.37 19.97 -24.89
N LYS A 114 -2.99 18.87 -25.56
CA LYS A 114 -3.71 18.37 -26.74
C LYS A 114 -5.08 17.82 -26.38
N ARG A 115 -5.18 17.09 -25.27
CA ARG A 115 -6.44 16.57 -24.72
C ARG A 115 -7.42 17.70 -24.39
N ARG A 116 -6.93 18.78 -23.78
CA ARG A 116 -7.72 19.97 -23.47
C ARG A 116 -8.26 20.66 -24.73
N ILE A 117 -7.43 20.89 -25.76
CA ILE A 117 -7.89 21.53 -27.00
C ILE A 117 -8.91 20.64 -27.72
N LEU A 118 -8.62 19.34 -27.87
CA LEU A 118 -9.52 18.41 -28.54
C LEU A 118 -10.86 18.28 -27.83
N SER A 119 -10.88 18.44 -26.49
CA SER A 119 -12.11 18.36 -25.69
C SER A 119 -13.18 19.38 -26.05
N ILE A 120 -12.80 20.51 -26.67
CA ILE A 120 -13.72 21.58 -27.09
C ILE A 120 -14.74 21.06 -28.11
N ILE A 121 -14.29 20.24 -29.06
CA ILE A 121 -15.11 19.76 -30.19
C ILE A 121 -15.48 18.27 -30.07
N ALA A 122 -14.87 17.53 -29.14
CA ALA A 122 -14.97 16.08 -29.08
C ALA A 122 -16.40 15.54 -28.90
N GLU A 123 -17.29 16.28 -28.23
CA GLU A 123 -18.71 15.89 -28.07
C GLU A 123 -19.61 16.40 -29.21
N LYS A 124 -19.13 17.32 -30.05
CA LYS A 124 -19.91 17.92 -31.15
C LYS A 124 -19.87 17.13 -32.45
N PHE A 125 -18.89 16.22 -32.59
CA PHE A 125 -18.70 15.40 -33.78
C PHE A 125 -18.71 13.91 -33.44
N SER A 126 -19.09 13.07 -34.40
CA SER A 126 -19.06 11.61 -34.25
C SER A 126 -17.62 11.07 -34.17
N TYR A 127 -17.45 9.87 -33.62
CA TYR A 127 -16.14 9.22 -33.55
C TYR A 127 -15.49 9.10 -34.93
N ASN A 128 -16.25 8.65 -35.93
CA ASN A 128 -15.74 8.42 -37.29
C ASN A 128 -15.20 9.72 -37.91
N VAL A 129 -15.94 10.83 -37.78
CA VAL A 129 -15.52 12.13 -38.31
C VAL A 129 -14.23 12.61 -37.65
N LEU A 130 -14.11 12.47 -36.33
CA LEU A 130 -12.91 12.88 -35.59
C LEU A 130 -11.71 12.00 -35.93
N MET A 131 -11.91 10.69 -36.05
CA MET A 131 -10.84 9.75 -36.42
C MET A 131 -10.31 10.02 -37.83
N GLU A 132 -11.21 10.23 -38.80
CA GLU A 132 -10.86 10.46 -40.19
C GLU A 132 -10.17 11.83 -40.39
N LYS A 133 -10.77 12.90 -39.87
CA LYS A 133 -10.27 14.28 -40.11
C LYS A 133 -9.03 14.60 -39.29
N LEU A 134 -8.88 14.07 -38.08
CA LEU A 134 -7.75 14.40 -37.19
C LEU A 134 -6.70 13.28 -37.05
N LYS A 135 -6.94 12.10 -37.63
CA LYS A 135 -6.05 10.92 -37.55
C LYS A 135 -5.74 10.53 -36.10
N VAL A 136 -6.75 10.60 -35.22
CA VAL A 136 -6.62 10.25 -33.79
C VAL A 136 -7.29 8.90 -33.51
N ALA A 137 -6.72 8.15 -32.57
CA ALA A 137 -7.28 6.85 -32.17
C ALA A 137 -8.59 7.02 -31.37
N GLN A 138 -9.48 6.04 -31.48
CA GLN A 138 -10.76 6.02 -30.77
C GLN A 138 -10.61 6.11 -29.24
N VAL A 139 -9.59 5.44 -28.68
CA VAL A 139 -9.28 5.48 -27.24
C VAL A 139 -8.95 6.90 -26.78
N SER A 140 -8.19 7.66 -27.58
CA SER A 140 -7.88 9.06 -27.28
C SER A 140 -9.13 9.93 -27.27
N ILE A 141 -10.07 9.71 -28.19
CA ILE A 141 -11.36 10.43 -28.21
C ILE A 141 -12.18 10.11 -26.96
N LEU A 142 -12.20 8.84 -26.52
CA LEU A 142 -12.88 8.42 -25.29
C LEU A 142 -12.32 9.15 -24.06
N GLU A 143 -11.00 9.19 -23.93
CA GLU A 143 -10.33 9.88 -22.82
C GLU A 143 -10.58 11.40 -22.84
N VAL A 144 -10.60 12.00 -24.03
CA VAL A 144 -10.89 13.42 -24.22
C VAL A 144 -12.33 13.76 -23.84
N ARG A 145 -13.31 12.93 -24.20
CA ARG A 145 -14.70 13.12 -23.79
C ARG A 145 -14.87 12.98 -22.29
N LYS A 146 -14.22 11.97 -21.69
CA LYS A 146 -14.18 11.81 -20.23
C LYS A 146 -13.57 13.03 -19.55
N TYR A 147 -12.49 13.57 -20.11
CA TYR A 147 -11.88 14.81 -19.65
C TYR A 147 -12.84 15.99 -19.71
N ALA A 148 -13.53 16.18 -20.84
CA ALA A 148 -14.51 17.26 -21.05
C ALA A 148 -15.64 17.22 -20.02
N ARG A 149 -16.15 16.02 -19.70
CA ARG A 149 -17.23 15.83 -18.71
C ARG A 149 -16.79 16.14 -17.29
N ILE A 150 -15.54 15.84 -16.95
CA ILE A 150 -15.02 16.05 -15.58
C ILE A 150 -14.61 17.50 -15.35
N ASN A 151 -13.96 18.14 -16.34
CA ASN A 151 -13.32 19.44 -16.16
C ASN A 151 -14.02 20.58 -16.91
N GLY A 152 -14.89 20.28 -17.87
CA GLY A 152 -15.42 21.23 -18.85
C GLY A 152 -14.62 21.22 -20.18
N PRO A 153 -15.27 21.33 -21.35
CA PRO A 153 -14.59 21.43 -22.64
C PRO A 153 -13.63 22.63 -22.67
N GLY A 154 -12.35 22.39 -22.96
CA GLY A 154 -11.33 23.45 -23.04
C GLY A 154 -10.92 24.07 -21.70
N CYS A 155 -11.42 23.58 -20.57
CA CYS A 155 -11.09 24.06 -19.24
C CYS A 155 -9.78 23.45 -18.70
N VAL A 156 -9.18 24.09 -17.69
CA VAL A 156 -8.05 23.51 -16.95
C VAL A 156 -8.52 22.35 -16.08
N ILE A 157 -7.61 21.43 -15.73
CA ILE A 157 -7.93 20.33 -14.81
C ILE A 157 -8.39 20.92 -13.49
N ILE A 158 -9.54 20.46 -12.98
CA ILE A 158 -10.00 20.84 -11.65
C ILE A 158 -9.04 20.23 -10.64
N GLU A 159 -8.26 21.07 -9.96
CA GLU A 159 -7.42 20.64 -8.86
C GLU A 159 -8.33 20.14 -7.74
N LYS A 160 -8.28 18.83 -7.47
CA LYS A 160 -9.02 18.27 -6.33
C LYS A 160 -8.43 18.86 -5.05
N PRO A 161 -9.27 19.29 -4.09
CA PRO A 161 -8.76 19.72 -2.79
C PRO A 161 -7.95 18.57 -2.16
N ILE A 162 -6.74 18.88 -1.72
CA ILE A 162 -5.87 17.94 -1.02
C ILE A 162 -6.54 17.60 0.31
N ARG A 163 -7.28 16.48 0.37
CA ARG A 163 -7.79 15.95 1.63
C ARG A 163 -6.62 15.35 2.41
N LYS A 164 -6.09 16.09 3.38
CA LYS A 164 -5.24 15.54 4.44
C LYS A 164 -6.12 14.72 5.40
N VAL A 165 -6.40 13.47 5.05
CA VAL A 165 -7.02 12.53 6.00
C VAL A 165 -5.96 12.18 7.04
N LYS A 166 -6.17 12.57 8.31
CA LYS A 166 -5.44 11.92 9.42
C LYS A 166 -5.86 10.45 9.40
N ARG A 167 -4.97 9.58 8.91
CA ARG A 167 -5.24 8.14 8.75
C ARG A 167 -5.51 7.40 10.08
N ILE A 168 -5.20 8.03 11.21
CA ILE A 168 -5.26 7.44 12.56
C ILE A 168 -5.84 8.49 13.51
N THR A 169 -6.82 8.12 14.33
CA THR A 169 -7.36 9.00 15.38
C THR A 169 -6.38 9.12 16.56
N SER A 170 -6.58 10.09 17.43
CA SER A 170 -5.75 10.23 18.63
C SER A 170 -5.88 9.01 19.56
N GLU A 171 -7.08 8.42 19.71
CA GLU A 171 -7.27 7.22 20.53
C GLU A 171 -6.55 6.01 19.95
N GLN A 172 -6.65 5.82 18.63
CA GLN A 172 -5.97 4.70 17.95
C GLN A 172 -4.44 4.80 18.08
N LYS A 173 -3.90 6.02 18.10
CA LYS A 173 -2.48 6.24 18.36
C LYS A 173 -2.12 5.90 19.81
N GLN A 174 -2.93 6.33 20.78
CA GLN A 174 -2.71 5.98 22.19
C GLN A 174 -2.78 4.47 22.44
N GLN A 175 -3.72 3.76 21.80
CA GLN A 175 -3.81 2.30 21.88
C GLN A 175 -2.55 1.61 21.36
N PHE A 176 -2.03 2.08 20.23
CA PHE A 176 -0.76 1.60 19.69
C PHE A 176 0.40 1.86 20.65
N ASP A 177 0.52 3.09 21.16
CA ASP A 177 1.60 3.47 22.07
C ASP A 177 1.53 2.68 23.39
N LEU A 178 0.34 2.47 23.95
CA LEU A 178 0.13 1.66 25.16
C LEU A 178 0.54 0.20 24.95
N PHE A 179 0.17 -0.40 23.82
CA PHE A 179 0.58 -1.76 23.48
C PHE A 179 2.10 -1.89 23.43
N PHE A 180 2.77 -0.92 22.82
CA PHE A 180 4.22 -0.88 22.68
C PHE A 180 4.95 -0.24 23.87
N GLN A 181 4.28 0.04 24.98
CA GLN A 181 4.90 0.33 26.28
C GLN A 181 4.93 -0.91 27.18
N ASN A 182 4.12 -1.92 26.88
CA ASN A 182 4.05 -3.14 27.68
C ASN A 182 5.30 -4.02 27.50
N LYS A 183 6.01 -4.26 28.61
CA LYS A 183 7.21 -5.13 28.68
C LYS A 183 6.93 -6.58 28.28
N ALA A 184 5.67 -7.01 28.23
CA ALA A 184 5.26 -8.31 27.72
C ALA A 184 5.46 -8.45 26.19
N HIS A 185 5.40 -7.34 25.45
CA HIS A 185 5.48 -7.36 23.98
C HIS A 185 6.82 -6.87 23.45
N ILE A 186 7.49 -6.01 24.21
CA ILE A 186 8.71 -5.33 23.78
C ILE A 186 9.74 -5.14 24.88
N ILE A 187 10.98 -4.86 24.45
CA ILE A 187 12.08 -4.42 25.30
C ILE A 187 12.58 -3.09 24.75
N MET A 188 12.49 -2.01 25.54
CA MET A 188 13.08 -0.73 25.15
C MET A 188 14.60 -0.75 25.31
N SER A 189 15.31 -0.20 24.34
CA SER A 189 16.75 0.01 24.43
C SER A 189 17.06 1.12 25.44
N SER A 190 18.02 0.87 26.33
CA SER A 190 18.52 1.88 27.27
C SER A 190 19.64 2.77 26.68
N TYR A 191 20.14 2.44 25.48
CA TYR A 191 21.35 3.04 24.91
C TYR A 191 21.28 3.32 23.40
N LYS A 192 20.38 2.67 22.64
CA LYS A 192 20.13 3.00 21.23
C LYS A 192 18.86 3.83 21.11
N THR A 193 18.97 4.93 20.37
CA THR A 193 17.84 5.77 19.97
C THR A 193 17.74 5.79 18.45
N ASP A 194 16.52 5.91 17.95
CA ASP A 194 16.28 6.16 16.54
C ASP A 194 16.71 7.58 16.20
N ALA A 195 17.60 7.72 15.22
CA ALA A 195 18.22 9.00 14.89
C ALA A 195 17.22 10.06 14.38
N LYS A 196 16.07 9.65 13.84
CA LYS A 196 15.05 10.57 13.32
C LYS A 196 14.13 11.10 14.41
N THR A 197 13.72 10.24 15.33
CA THR A 197 12.73 10.58 16.36
C THR A 197 13.35 10.93 17.71
N GLY A 198 14.61 10.55 17.95
CA GLY A 198 15.28 10.65 19.24
C GLY A 198 14.73 9.67 20.29
N GLN A 199 13.73 8.85 19.94
CA GLN A 199 13.13 7.90 20.85
C GLN A 199 13.96 6.62 20.98
N PRO A 200 13.86 5.88 22.10
CA PRO A 200 14.50 4.58 22.25
C PRO A 200 14.12 3.62 21.13
N VAL A 201 15.11 2.87 20.64
CA VAL A 201 14.87 1.70 19.78
C VAL A 201 14.14 0.65 20.61
N VAL A 202 13.11 0.04 20.03
CA VAL A 202 12.24 -0.95 20.64
C VAL A 202 12.50 -2.31 20.02
N TYR A 203 12.83 -3.30 20.84
CA TYR A 203 13.04 -4.68 20.40
C TYR A 203 11.78 -5.51 20.59
N LEU A 204 11.29 -6.10 19.50
CA LEU A 204 10.09 -6.93 19.51
C LEU A 204 10.36 -8.31 20.11
N LYS A 205 9.59 -8.75 21.11
CA LYS A 205 9.76 -10.10 21.71
C LYS A 205 9.29 -11.23 20.79
N ASN A 206 8.30 -10.96 19.94
CA ASN A 206 7.66 -11.93 19.06
C ASN A 206 7.65 -11.44 17.61
N THR A 207 7.25 -12.31 16.67
CA THR A 207 7.10 -11.94 15.25
C THR A 207 6.02 -10.86 15.09
N LYS A 208 6.14 -10.05 14.04
CA LYS A 208 5.16 -8.98 13.76
C LYS A 208 3.73 -9.54 13.62
N ASN A 209 3.59 -10.77 13.11
CA ASN A 209 2.30 -11.46 12.99
C ASN A 209 1.68 -11.82 14.35
N VAL A 210 2.47 -12.44 15.25
CA VAL A 210 1.98 -12.78 16.60
C VAL A 210 1.62 -11.51 17.39
N LEU A 211 2.43 -10.45 17.26
CA LEU A 211 2.14 -9.17 17.88
C LEU A 211 0.88 -8.51 17.31
N TRP A 212 0.62 -8.67 16.01
CA TRP A 212 -0.61 -8.19 15.39
C TRP A 212 -1.85 -8.91 15.95
N GLU A 213 -1.82 -10.24 16.08
CA GLU A 213 -2.95 -10.98 16.66
C GLU A 213 -3.20 -10.57 18.12
N LYS A 214 -2.14 -10.49 18.95
CA LYS A 214 -2.24 -9.98 20.33
C LYS A 214 -2.80 -8.55 20.39
N PHE A 215 -2.38 -7.68 19.47
CA PHE A 215 -2.89 -6.30 19.38
C PHE A 215 -4.38 -6.27 19.02
N LYS A 216 -4.80 -7.08 18.04
CA LYS A 216 -6.19 -7.16 17.58
C LYS A 216 -7.12 -7.72 18.67
N GLU A 217 -6.66 -8.69 19.45
CA GLU A 217 -7.38 -9.22 20.61
C GLU A 217 -7.54 -8.16 21.70
N THR A 218 -6.48 -7.40 21.99
CA THR A 218 -6.49 -6.35 23.03
C THR A 218 -7.31 -5.13 22.61
N PHE A 219 -7.25 -4.75 21.33
CA PHE A 219 -7.92 -3.56 20.78
C PHE A 219 -8.69 -3.87 19.49
N PRO A 220 -9.90 -4.48 19.58
CA PRO A 220 -10.69 -4.88 18.42
C PRO A 220 -11.05 -3.72 17.48
N ASN A 221 -11.25 -2.52 18.04
CA ASN A 221 -11.56 -1.28 17.33
C ASN A 221 -10.31 -0.42 17.02
N GLY A 222 -9.11 -1.00 17.20
CA GLY A 222 -7.84 -0.31 17.00
C GLY A 222 -7.49 -0.06 15.54
N ILE A 223 -6.20 0.22 15.28
CA ILE A 223 -5.72 0.42 13.92
C ILE A 223 -5.85 -0.85 13.07
N LYS A 224 -6.04 -0.68 11.76
CA LYS A 224 -6.09 -1.79 10.81
C LYS A 224 -4.71 -2.43 10.62
N CYS A 225 -4.70 -3.71 10.27
CA CYS A 225 -3.51 -4.53 10.01
C CYS A 225 -2.44 -3.81 9.16
N THR A 226 -2.80 -3.28 7.99
CA THR A 226 -1.86 -2.56 7.12
C THR A 226 -1.22 -1.34 7.79
N THR A 227 -1.99 -0.63 8.63
CA THR A 227 -1.52 0.54 9.37
C THR A 227 -0.57 0.11 10.48
N PHE A 228 -0.86 -0.99 11.18
CA PHE A 228 0.01 -1.58 12.20
C PHE A 228 1.39 -1.90 11.63
N TYR A 229 1.47 -2.65 10.52
CA TYR A 229 2.76 -2.94 9.88
C TYR A 229 3.47 -1.68 9.40
N THR A 230 2.73 -0.70 8.87
CA THR A 230 3.31 0.57 8.41
C THR A 230 3.97 1.33 9.56
N GLN A 231 3.39 1.33 10.76
CA GLN A 231 4.01 1.92 11.95
C GLN A 231 5.31 1.20 12.36
N LEU A 232 5.42 -0.10 12.08
CA LEU A 232 6.59 -0.93 12.40
C LEU A 232 7.67 -0.96 11.29
N MET A 233 7.52 -0.18 10.21
CA MET A 233 8.45 -0.18 9.06
C MET A 233 9.65 0.78 9.23
N GLY A 234 9.78 1.43 10.38
CA GLY A 234 10.91 2.31 10.71
C GLY A 234 12.03 1.60 11.48
N ASN A 235 13.18 2.29 11.64
CA ASN A 235 14.34 1.80 12.38
C ASN A 235 14.12 1.75 13.91
N GLN A 236 12.99 2.26 14.39
CA GLN A 236 12.62 2.23 15.80
C GLN A 236 12.26 0.81 16.27
N TYR A 237 11.56 0.00 15.46
CA TYR A 237 11.07 -1.32 15.87
C TYR A 237 11.91 -2.42 15.24
N ILE A 238 12.87 -2.95 16.01
CA ILE A 238 13.84 -3.93 15.53
C ILE A 238 13.46 -5.32 16.04
N TYR A 239 13.54 -6.32 15.16
CA TYR A 239 13.36 -7.71 15.57
C TYR A 239 14.54 -8.15 16.44
N ARG A 240 14.30 -8.99 17.44
CA ARG A 240 15.29 -9.37 18.46
C ARG A 240 16.40 -10.26 17.87
N GLU A 241 17.32 -9.66 17.12
CA GLU A 241 18.55 -10.28 16.60
C GLU A 241 19.69 -10.08 17.60
N ASP A 242 19.51 -10.58 18.82
CA ASP A 242 20.54 -10.66 19.87
C ASP A 242 20.77 -9.37 20.69
N LEU A 243 20.01 -9.27 21.79
CA LEU A 243 20.25 -8.36 22.91
C LEU A 243 21.43 -8.79 23.79
N GLY A 244 22.45 -9.44 23.22
CA GLY A 244 23.60 -9.99 23.93
C GLY A 244 24.44 -8.99 24.71
N GLY A 245 24.07 -7.70 24.77
CA GLY A 245 24.78 -6.66 25.52
C GLY A 245 24.09 -6.13 26.78
N LEU A 246 22.79 -6.42 27.01
CA LEU A 246 22.06 -5.81 28.13
C LEU A 246 22.19 -6.58 29.45
N CYS A 247 22.43 -7.89 29.40
CA CYS A 247 22.64 -8.70 30.59
C CYS A 247 23.86 -9.58 30.38
N SER A 248 24.89 -9.41 31.21
CA SER A 248 26.13 -10.21 31.10
C SER A 248 25.86 -11.70 31.29
N THR A 249 24.91 -12.06 32.16
CA THR A 249 24.50 -13.45 32.34
C THR A 249 23.89 -14.02 31.08
N CYS A 250 22.94 -13.30 30.46
CA CYS A 250 22.36 -13.72 29.18
C CYS A 250 23.41 -13.80 28.08
N SER A 251 24.36 -12.86 28.05
CA SER A 251 25.45 -12.79 27.08
C SER A 251 26.36 -14.02 27.16
N THR A 252 26.89 -14.30 28.35
CA THR A 252 27.87 -15.36 28.58
C THR A 252 27.22 -16.75 28.52
N TYR A 253 26.16 -16.96 29.30
CA TYR A 253 25.57 -18.28 29.51
C TYR A 253 24.48 -18.63 28.49
N GLY A 254 23.90 -17.63 27.83
CA GLY A 254 22.92 -17.82 26.76
C GLY A 254 23.55 -17.63 25.39
N TYR A 255 23.70 -16.37 24.95
CA TYR A 255 24.05 -16.03 23.57
C TYR A 255 25.38 -16.60 23.09
N LYS A 256 26.46 -16.43 23.86
CA LYS A 256 27.78 -16.98 23.52
C LYS A 256 27.74 -18.51 23.51
N THR A 257 27.19 -19.11 24.56
CA THR A 257 27.02 -20.57 24.63
C THR A 257 26.21 -21.09 23.45
N PHE A 258 25.23 -20.33 22.97
CA PHE A 258 24.45 -20.73 21.81
C PHE A 258 25.27 -20.75 20.50
N GLU A 259 26.14 -19.77 20.33
CA GLU A 259 27.07 -19.72 19.19
C GLU A 259 28.11 -20.84 19.29
N ASP A 260 28.68 -21.05 20.46
CA ASP A 260 29.65 -22.11 20.75
C ASP A 260 29.08 -23.51 20.39
N ILE A 261 27.86 -23.84 20.83
CA ILE A 261 27.20 -25.11 20.48
C ILE A 261 26.92 -25.22 18.98
N THR A 262 26.49 -24.12 18.33
CA THR A 262 26.23 -24.11 16.89
C THR A 262 27.51 -24.44 16.10
N ASN A 263 28.64 -23.87 16.52
CA ASN A 263 29.93 -24.13 15.90
C ASN A 263 30.41 -25.56 16.18
N LEU A 264 30.22 -26.07 17.40
CA LEU A 264 30.53 -27.46 17.75
C LEU A 264 29.81 -28.46 16.84
N ILE A 265 28.50 -28.30 16.64
CA ILE A 265 27.69 -29.15 15.73
C ILE A 265 28.23 -29.10 14.30
N LYS A 266 28.54 -27.89 13.81
CA LYS A 266 29.02 -27.69 12.43
C LYS A 266 30.41 -28.27 12.18
N GLU A 267 31.31 -28.11 13.15
CA GLU A 267 32.71 -28.49 12.99
C GLU A 267 32.99 -29.95 13.30
N LYS A 268 32.24 -30.54 14.25
CA LYS A 268 32.61 -31.84 14.84
C LYS A 268 31.69 -33.00 14.43
N ILE A 269 30.51 -32.72 13.87
CA ILE A 269 29.63 -33.76 13.32
C ILE A 269 29.90 -33.88 11.82
N ASN A 270 30.52 -34.99 11.41
CA ASN A 270 30.90 -35.23 10.00
C ASN A 270 29.73 -35.73 9.13
N ASN A 271 28.71 -36.35 9.73
CA ASN A 271 27.56 -36.86 8.99
C ASN A 271 26.56 -35.72 8.74
N ALA A 272 26.27 -35.43 7.47
CA ALA A 272 25.41 -34.33 7.06
C ALA A 272 23.95 -34.46 7.53
N GLU A 273 23.39 -35.68 7.53
CA GLU A 273 22.02 -35.92 8.02
C GLU A 273 21.93 -35.72 9.53
N LEU A 274 22.88 -36.28 10.28
CA LEU A 274 22.95 -36.07 11.74
C LEU A 274 23.18 -34.60 12.09
N GLN A 275 24.03 -33.92 11.34
CA GLN A 275 24.29 -32.50 11.51
C GLN A 275 23.01 -31.66 11.29
N ASP A 276 22.21 -31.98 10.28
CA ASP A 276 20.93 -31.31 10.02
C ASP A 276 19.93 -31.58 11.15
N ILE A 277 19.79 -32.84 11.60
CA ILE A 277 18.93 -33.22 12.72
C ILE A 277 19.29 -32.44 14.00
N PHE A 278 20.57 -32.43 14.39
CA PHE A 278 21.01 -31.70 15.58
C PHE A 278 20.86 -30.18 15.40
N SER A 279 21.10 -29.65 14.21
CA SER A 279 20.91 -28.23 13.92
C SER A 279 19.44 -27.81 14.06
N GLN A 280 18.51 -28.62 13.58
CA GLN A 280 17.06 -28.37 13.70
C GLN A 280 16.60 -28.43 15.16
N ARG A 281 16.97 -29.50 15.88
CA ARG A 281 16.69 -29.66 17.32
C ARG A 281 17.26 -28.52 18.13
N TYR A 282 18.50 -28.14 17.85
CA TYR A 282 19.16 -27.03 18.51
C TYR A 282 18.49 -25.68 18.18
N CYS A 283 18.05 -25.46 16.94
CA CYS A 283 17.28 -24.27 16.56
C CYS A 283 15.94 -24.19 17.32
N PHE A 284 15.25 -25.32 17.49
CA PHE A 284 14.06 -25.41 18.32
C PHE A 284 14.36 -25.05 19.78
N LEU A 285 15.36 -25.68 20.39
CA LEU A 285 15.79 -25.40 21.77
C LEU A 285 16.14 -23.92 21.97
N LYS A 286 16.91 -23.34 21.04
CA LYS A 286 17.28 -21.92 21.06
C LYS A 286 16.07 -21.01 20.94
N CYS A 287 15.09 -21.34 20.10
CA CYS A 287 13.85 -20.57 19.97
C CYS A 287 13.03 -20.64 21.26
N TYR A 288 12.82 -21.85 21.77
CA TYR A 288 12.09 -22.10 23.01
C TYR A 288 12.68 -21.30 24.18
N LEU A 289 13.99 -21.45 24.44
CA LEU A 289 14.67 -20.75 25.53
C LEU A 289 14.66 -19.22 25.39
N LYS A 290 14.72 -18.69 24.16
CA LYS A 290 14.74 -17.24 23.92
C LYS A 290 13.35 -16.59 23.98
N ARG A 291 12.28 -17.31 23.63
CA ARG A 291 10.97 -16.72 23.32
C ARG A 291 9.82 -17.30 24.14
N GLU A 292 9.75 -18.61 24.24
CA GLU A 292 8.55 -19.32 24.73
C GLU A 292 8.67 -19.67 26.21
N TYR A 293 9.88 -19.96 26.71
CA TYR A 293 10.07 -20.36 28.11
C TYR A 293 9.50 -19.34 29.11
N GLU A 294 9.72 -18.04 28.89
CA GLU A 294 9.18 -16.99 29.78
C GLU A 294 7.64 -16.98 29.81
N GLU A 295 6.96 -17.41 28.74
CA GLU A 295 5.49 -17.38 28.63
C GLU A 295 4.83 -18.48 29.47
N HIS A 296 5.58 -19.54 29.82
CA HIS A 296 5.10 -20.60 30.71
C HIS A 296 5.20 -20.26 32.20
N LEU A 297 5.91 -19.19 32.55
CA LEU A 297 6.09 -18.78 33.95
C LEU A 297 4.97 -17.83 34.36
N VAL A 298 3.89 -18.40 34.90
CA VAL A 298 2.70 -17.63 35.27
C VAL A 298 2.88 -16.98 36.64
N VAL A 299 2.82 -15.65 36.68
CA VAL A 299 2.70 -14.85 37.90
C VAL A 299 1.52 -13.91 37.70
N THR A 300 0.60 -13.89 38.66
CA THR A 300 -0.55 -12.98 38.60
C THR A 300 -0.11 -11.52 38.74
N ASP A 301 -0.97 -10.57 38.35
CA ASP A 301 -0.69 -9.12 38.48
C ASP A 301 -0.43 -8.69 39.93
N ARG A 302 -0.92 -9.46 40.91
CA ARG A 302 -0.68 -9.26 42.35
C ARG A 302 0.57 -10.00 42.87
N GLY A 303 1.40 -10.55 41.99
CA GLY A 303 2.62 -11.25 42.38
C GLY A 303 2.39 -12.65 42.96
N VAL A 304 1.16 -13.18 42.90
CA VAL A 304 0.87 -14.54 43.37
C VAL A 304 1.33 -15.56 42.34
N ILE A 305 2.04 -16.58 42.80
CA ILE A 305 2.48 -17.75 42.02
C ILE A 305 1.62 -18.97 42.37
N SER A 306 1.38 -19.83 41.38
CA SER A 306 0.63 -21.07 41.54
C SER A 306 1.48 -22.28 41.16
N HIS A 307 1.05 -23.46 41.59
CA HIS A 307 1.64 -24.71 41.14
C HIS A 307 1.44 -24.89 39.63
N ASP A 308 2.45 -25.44 38.95
CA ASP A 308 2.39 -25.86 37.56
C ASP A 308 2.69 -27.37 37.47
N PRO A 309 1.94 -28.17 36.69
CA PRO A 309 2.20 -29.60 36.53
C PRO A 309 3.60 -29.91 35.95
N CYS A 310 4.20 -28.98 35.20
CA CYS A 310 5.54 -29.06 34.66
C CYS A 310 6.57 -28.56 35.67
N ILE A 311 7.47 -29.44 36.11
CA ILE A 311 8.47 -29.13 37.15
C ILE A 311 9.36 -27.93 36.82
N ASN A 312 9.67 -27.72 35.54
CA ASN A 312 10.53 -26.63 35.07
C ASN A 312 9.79 -25.29 34.87
N HIS A 313 8.45 -25.29 34.97
CA HIS A 313 7.60 -24.10 34.91
C HIS A 313 7.07 -23.69 36.29
N CYS A 314 7.10 -24.61 37.26
CA CYS A 314 6.63 -24.35 38.62
C CYS A 314 7.60 -23.43 39.39
N LEU A 315 7.24 -22.15 39.52
CA LEU A 315 8.02 -21.18 40.28
C LEU A 315 8.12 -21.54 41.77
N LEU A 316 7.05 -22.06 42.36
CA LEU A 316 7.07 -22.54 43.75
C LEU A 316 8.12 -23.65 43.94
N TYR A 317 8.25 -24.56 42.98
CA TYR A 317 9.29 -25.59 43.03
C TYR A 317 10.68 -24.98 42.87
N ALA A 318 10.85 -24.05 41.93
CA ALA A 318 12.13 -23.36 41.72
C ALA A 318 12.63 -22.60 42.95
N PHE A 319 11.73 -22.14 43.83
CA PHE A 319 12.06 -21.48 45.10
C PHE A 319 12.02 -22.40 46.33
N GLY A 320 11.73 -23.69 46.16
CA GLY A 320 11.73 -24.69 47.25
C GLY A 320 10.47 -24.70 48.13
N GLU A 321 9.37 -24.11 47.65
CA GLU A 321 8.10 -23.96 48.39
C GLU A 321 7.01 -24.94 47.92
N CYS A 322 7.27 -25.76 46.89
CA CYS A 322 6.29 -26.69 46.32
C CYS A 322 6.52 -28.15 46.77
N ASN A 323 5.54 -28.72 47.47
CA ASN A 323 5.49 -30.15 47.80
C ASN A 323 4.52 -30.96 46.93
N ALA A 324 3.83 -30.33 45.98
CA ALA A 324 2.90 -31.01 45.08
C ALA A 324 3.64 -31.85 44.02
N SER A 325 2.97 -32.89 43.51
CA SER A 325 3.50 -33.77 42.46
C SER A 325 3.51 -33.07 41.09
N HIS A 326 4.63 -33.15 40.38
CA HIS A 326 4.77 -32.63 39.01
C HIS A 326 4.65 -33.80 38.04
N THR A 327 3.49 -33.92 37.38
CA THR A 327 3.15 -35.10 36.57
C THR A 327 3.55 -35.00 35.10
N CYS A 328 4.06 -33.84 34.66
CA CYS A 328 4.47 -33.67 33.27
C CYS A 328 5.82 -32.94 33.13
N ILE A 329 6.42 -33.09 31.96
CA ILE A 329 7.53 -32.27 31.48
C ILE A 329 7.15 -31.88 30.06
N CYS A 330 7.04 -30.57 29.77
CA CYS A 330 6.68 -30.14 28.42
C CYS A 330 7.82 -30.46 27.43
N ASN A 331 7.49 -30.61 26.15
CA ASN A 331 8.45 -30.95 25.09
C ASN A 331 9.65 -29.99 25.06
N GLY A 332 9.41 -28.69 25.23
CA GLY A 332 10.48 -27.69 25.27
C GLY A 332 11.44 -27.89 26.44
N CYS A 333 10.92 -28.17 27.64
CA CYS A 333 11.72 -28.48 28.82
C CYS A 333 12.44 -29.82 28.71
N GLN A 334 11.80 -30.84 28.13
CA GLN A 334 12.43 -32.14 27.90
C GLN A 334 13.62 -32.02 26.94
N GLU A 335 13.48 -31.24 25.87
CA GLU A 335 14.55 -31.06 24.88
C GLU A 335 15.80 -30.41 25.49
N VAL A 336 15.67 -29.56 26.52
CA VAL A 336 16.82 -28.97 27.26
C VAL A 336 17.75 -30.06 27.81
N PHE A 337 17.22 -31.21 28.22
CA PHE A 337 18.01 -32.31 28.77
C PHE A 337 18.35 -33.36 27.70
N GLN A 338 17.35 -33.74 26.90
CA GLN A 338 17.51 -34.80 25.90
C GLN A 338 18.51 -34.43 24.81
N PHE A 339 18.55 -33.16 24.39
CA PHE A 339 19.48 -32.69 23.36
C PHE A 339 20.94 -33.01 23.69
N PHE A 340 21.38 -32.70 24.92
CA PHE A 340 22.78 -32.94 25.33
C PHE A 340 23.06 -34.43 25.56
N GLN A 341 22.08 -35.20 26.05
CA GLN A 341 22.21 -36.65 26.19
C GLN A 341 22.40 -37.33 24.83
N ASP A 342 21.65 -36.90 23.82
CA ASP A 342 21.74 -37.44 22.46
C ASP A 342 22.97 -36.93 21.72
N LEU A 343 23.43 -35.70 22.00
CA LEU A 343 24.59 -35.12 21.35
C LEU A 343 25.90 -35.81 21.78
N LYS A 344 26.05 -36.16 23.06
CA LYS A 344 27.28 -36.74 23.62
C LYS A 344 27.79 -37.98 22.83
N PRO A 345 26.99 -39.04 22.59
CA PRO A 345 27.44 -40.22 21.84
C PRO A 345 27.86 -39.96 20.40
N ASN A 346 27.43 -38.84 19.81
CA ASN A 346 27.73 -38.48 18.43
C ASN A 346 29.04 -37.69 18.28
N LEU A 347 29.72 -37.41 19.39
CA LEU A 347 30.98 -36.68 19.45
C LEU A 347 32.07 -37.52 20.13
N ASN A 348 33.33 -37.16 19.90
CA ASN A 348 34.44 -37.81 20.57
C ASN A 348 34.38 -37.56 22.09
N SER A 349 34.82 -38.54 22.89
CA SER A 349 34.82 -38.48 24.35
C SER A 349 35.60 -37.28 24.91
N THR A 350 36.57 -36.76 24.15
CA THR A 350 37.32 -35.53 24.48
C THR A 350 36.42 -34.30 24.65
N TYR A 351 35.24 -34.27 24.03
CA TYR A 351 34.30 -33.15 24.10
C TYR A 351 33.21 -33.34 25.17
N HIS A 352 33.17 -34.48 25.86
CA HIS A 352 32.09 -34.75 26.82
C HIS A 352 32.07 -33.76 28.00
N GLU A 353 33.22 -33.33 28.48
CA GLU A 353 33.33 -32.30 29.53
C GLU A 353 32.85 -30.94 29.02
N GLU A 354 33.23 -30.56 27.79
CA GLU A 354 32.80 -29.30 27.18
C GLU A 354 31.28 -29.26 26.94
N ILE A 355 30.70 -30.38 26.50
CA ILE A 355 29.24 -30.52 26.33
C ILE A 355 28.53 -30.41 27.68
N GLN A 356 29.10 -30.99 28.74
CA GLN A 356 28.56 -30.84 30.09
C GLN A 356 28.61 -29.37 30.54
N GLU A 357 29.72 -28.68 30.28
CA GLU A 357 29.84 -27.26 30.60
C GLU A 357 28.79 -26.43 29.84
N TYR A 358 28.57 -26.71 28.56
CA TYR A 358 27.52 -26.05 27.78
C TYR A 358 26.12 -26.32 28.34
N GLN A 359 25.84 -27.55 28.75
CA GLN A 359 24.58 -27.89 29.42
C GLN A 359 24.40 -27.06 30.69
N ASP A 360 25.41 -27.00 31.55
CA ASP A 360 25.36 -26.26 32.82
C ASP A 360 25.18 -24.75 32.59
N ARG A 361 25.84 -24.20 31.57
CA ARG A 361 25.66 -22.79 31.15
C ARG A 361 24.23 -22.53 30.67
N ILE A 362 23.64 -23.43 29.88
CA ILE A 362 22.23 -23.32 29.46
C ILE A 362 21.27 -23.42 30.64
N LEU A 363 21.51 -24.31 31.60
CA LEU A 363 20.70 -24.40 32.81
C LEU A 363 20.82 -23.13 33.67
N TYR A 364 22.02 -22.55 33.77
CA TYR A 364 22.20 -21.27 34.44
C TYR A 364 21.45 -20.14 33.74
N TYR A 365 21.45 -20.13 32.39
CA TYR A 365 20.65 -19.21 31.59
C TYR A 365 19.15 -19.37 31.85
N LEU A 366 18.66 -20.61 31.91
CA LEU A 366 17.27 -20.93 32.24
C LEU A 366 16.88 -20.37 33.61
N ALA A 367 17.64 -20.71 34.65
CA ALA A 367 17.43 -20.23 36.01
C ALA A 367 17.49 -18.70 36.12
N HIS A 368 18.30 -18.04 35.29
CA HIS A 368 18.34 -16.59 35.18
C HIS A 368 17.06 -16.02 34.55
N GLN A 369 16.53 -16.63 33.48
CA GLN A 369 15.23 -16.20 32.92
C GLN A 369 14.11 -16.40 33.93
N THR A 370 14.07 -17.53 34.65
CA THR A 370 13.06 -17.81 35.68
C THR A 370 13.01 -16.72 36.75
N ARG A 371 14.17 -16.41 37.34
CA ARG A 371 14.31 -15.33 38.34
C ARG A 371 13.93 -13.97 37.77
N LYS A 372 14.36 -13.67 36.55
CA LYS A 372 14.05 -12.41 35.88
C LYS A 372 12.56 -12.22 35.64
N THR A 373 11.84 -13.26 35.19
CA THR A 373 10.40 -13.19 34.98
C THR A 373 9.66 -12.95 36.29
N TYR A 374 10.01 -13.73 37.33
CA TYR A 374 9.44 -13.56 38.67
C TYR A 374 9.66 -12.16 39.24
N LEU A 375 10.91 -11.67 39.25
CA LEU A 375 11.24 -10.35 39.81
C LEU A 375 10.55 -9.20 39.06
N ASN A 376 10.39 -9.30 37.74
CA ASN A 376 9.65 -8.30 36.96
C ASN A 376 8.16 -8.26 37.34
N ALA A 377 7.55 -9.42 37.59
CA ALA A 377 6.16 -9.49 38.04
C ALA A 377 6.01 -8.96 39.48
N GLN A 378 6.92 -9.36 40.40
CA GLN A 378 6.93 -8.85 41.77
C GLN A 378 7.12 -7.33 41.83
N PHE A 379 7.97 -6.78 40.97
CA PHE A 379 8.13 -5.33 40.88
C PHE A 379 6.82 -4.61 40.54
N ASN A 380 6.07 -5.13 39.56
CA ASN A 380 4.78 -4.55 39.19
C ASN A 380 3.75 -4.70 40.31
N ALA A 381 3.69 -5.86 40.97
CA ALA A 381 2.81 -6.10 42.10
C ALA A 381 3.11 -5.14 43.27
N ALA A 382 4.38 -5.01 43.64
CA ALA A 382 4.82 -4.09 44.70
C ALA A 382 4.55 -2.62 44.36
N LEU A 383 4.60 -2.23 43.07
CA LEU A 383 4.19 -0.90 42.64
C LEU A 383 2.67 -0.66 42.77
N LEU A 384 1.85 -1.69 42.53
CA LEU A 384 0.39 -1.59 42.67
C LEU A 384 -0.03 -1.44 44.14
N ASP A 385 0.66 -2.15 45.04
CA ASP A 385 0.39 -2.13 46.47
C ASP A 385 1.02 -0.92 47.20
N LEU A 386 1.80 -0.09 46.50
CA LEU A 386 2.48 1.07 47.08
C LEU A 386 1.47 2.14 47.54
N ASN A 387 1.45 2.41 48.85
CA ASN A 387 0.64 3.44 49.50
C ASN A 387 1.49 4.66 49.90
N GLU A 388 0.87 5.60 50.62
CA GLU A 388 1.47 6.90 50.97
C GLU A 388 2.57 6.81 52.02
N ASP A 389 2.55 5.76 52.83
CA ASP A 389 3.53 5.49 53.89
C ASP A 389 4.61 4.49 53.42
N GLY A 390 4.49 3.97 52.20
CA GLY A 390 5.35 2.93 51.63
C GLY A 390 6.42 3.48 50.69
N GLY A 391 7.54 2.77 50.62
CA GLY A 391 8.62 3.02 49.67
C GLY A 391 9.11 1.73 49.02
N LEU A 392 9.26 1.72 47.70
CA LEU A 392 9.85 0.60 46.96
C LEU A 392 11.27 0.94 46.54
N LEU A 393 12.24 0.17 47.04
CA LEU A 393 13.64 0.30 46.68
C LEU A 393 14.01 -0.73 45.61
N VAL A 394 14.48 -0.25 44.47
CA VAL A 394 15.09 -1.09 43.43
C VAL A 394 16.58 -0.80 43.41
N VAL A 395 17.38 -1.81 43.73
CA VAL A 395 18.83 -1.75 43.63
C VAL A 395 19.24 -2.44 42.34
N ASP A 396 19.79 -1.67 41.40
CA ASP A 396 20.26 -2.22 40.12
C ASP A 396 21.68 -1.73 39.81
N TYR A 397 22.38 -2.46 38.94
CA TYR A 397 23.67 -2.04 38.43
C TYR A 397 23.47 -0.92 37.41
N LYS A 398 24.14 0.21 37.61
CA LYS A 398 24.08 1.34 36.66
C LYS A 398 25.24 1.32 35.69
N MET A 399 26.44 0.94 36.14
CA MET A 399 27.67 1.02 35.34
C MET A 399 28.64 -0.12 35.67
N LYS A 400 29.44 -0.55 34.68
CA LYS A 400 30.72 -1.24 34.90
C LYS A 400 31.83 -0.27 34.51
N VAL A 401 32.56 0.29 35.47
CA VAL A 401 33.64 1.25 35.23
C VAL A 401 34.91 0.49 34.87
N LEU A 402 35.40 0.72 33.65
CA LEU A 402 36.76 0.39 33.21
C LEU A 402 37.46 1.72 32.91
N PRO A 403 38.47 2.14 33.69
CA PRO A 403 39.20 3.35 33.37
C PRO A 403 40.13 3.07 32.18
N LYS A 404 39.69 3.38 30.96
CA LYS A 404 40.60 3.52 29.80
C LYS A 404 40.78 4.98 29.37
N THR A 405 39.74 5.81 29.46
CA THR A 405 39.81 7.27 29.24
C THR A 405 38.73 7.99 30.07
N ALA A 406 38.89 9.29 30.33
CA ALA A 406 37.99 10.09 31.17
C ALA A 406 36.62 10.42 30.52
N ARG A 407 36.44 10.13 29.22
CA ARG A 407 35.19 10.37 28.47
C ARG A 407 34.95 9.22 27.48
N GLU A 408 33.95 8.38 27.74
CA GLU A 408 33.36 7.43 26.78
C GLU A 408 31.87 7.77 26.63
N ILE A 409 31.33 7.69 25.41
CA ILE A 409 29.88 7.92 25.18
C ILE A 409 29.06 6.67 25.55
N LYS A 410 27.76 6.85 25.87
CA LYS A 410 26.86 5.78 26.37
C LYS A 410 26.81 4.52 25.50
N GLN A 411 27.01 4.68 24.19
CA GLN A 411 27.03 3.58 23.24
C GLN A 411 28.34 2.78 23.26
N GLU A 412 29.45 3.38 23.68
CA GLU A 412 30.79 2.77 23.65
C GLU A 412 31.11 1.94 24.89
N PHE A 413 30.39 2.11 26.02
CA PHE A 413 30.72 1.44 27.28
C PHE A 413 29.77 0.31 27.71
N PHE A 414 28.58 0.21 27.12
CA PHE A 414 27.56 -0.77 27.53
C PHE A 414 28.03 -2.21 27.25
N GLY A 415 28.09 -3.06 28.29
CA GLY A 415 28.48 -4.47 28.18
C GLY A 415 29.97 -4.79 28.46
N LYS A 416 30.82 -3.81 28.79
CA LYS A 416 32.24 -4.06 29.12
C LYS A 416 32.43 -4.65 30.55
N LYS A 417 33.55 -5.36 30.81
CA LYS A 417 33.91 -5.97 32.12
C LYS A 417 34.61 -4.95 33.05
N GLY A 418 33.95 -4.41 34.10
CA GLY A 418 34.54 -3.41 35.01
C GLY A 418 33.91 -3.38 36.42
N TRP A 419 34.32 -2.45 37.29
CA TRP A 419 33.77 -2.27 38.65
C TRP A 419 32.28 -1.88 38.61
N ALA A 420 31.44 -2.60 39.35
CA ALA A 420 29.99 -2.40 39.32
C ALA A 420 29.56 -1.23 40.20
N LEU A 421 29.14 -0.12 39.59
CA LEU A 421 28.45 0.97 40.29
C LEU A 421 26.98 0.59 40.48
N HIS A 422 26.52 0.62 41.72
CA HIS A 422 25.13 0.31 42.08
C HIS A 422 24.32 1.60 42.21
N THR A 423 23.07 1.56 41.77
CA THR A 423 22.12 2.65 41.93
C THR A 423 20.87 2.15 42.61
N VAL A 424 20.39 2.95 43.54
CA VAL A 424 19.17 2.70 44.29
C VAL A 424 18.12 3.66 43.76
N LEU A 425 17.05 3.10 43.20
CA LEU A 425 15.86 3.82 42.81
C LEU A 425 14.85 3.68 43.94
N LEU A 426 14.33 4.81 44.44
CA LEU A 426 13.28 4.84 45.46
C LEU A 426 11.99 5.34 44.82
N TYR A 427 10.98 4.49 44.77
CA TYR A 427 9.63 4.84 44.35
C TYR A 427 8.77 5.13 45.57
N THR A 428 8.10 6.28 45.57
CA THR A 428 7.15 6.71 46.62
C THR A 428 5.89 7.26 45.98
N LYS A 429 4.75 7.19 46.68
CA LYS A 429 3.46 7.67 46.17
C LYS A 429 2.80 8.63 47.17
N PRO A 430 3.10 9.94 47.13
CA PRO A 430 2.52 10.90 48.06
C PRO A 430 1.02 11.14 47.78
N LYS A 431 0.27 11.61 48.80
CA LYS A 431 -1.12 12.07 48.65
C LYS A 431 -1.29 12.95 47.42
N ASP A 432 -2.24 12.58 46.55
CA ASP A 432 -2.69 13.34 45.38
C ASP A 432 -1.63 13.68 44.31
N THR A 433 -0.54 12.91 44.20
CA THR A 433 0.46 13.09 43.12
C THR A 433 0.79 11.81 42.36
N LEU A 434 1.23 11.96 41.11
CA LEU A 434 1.83 10.89 40.31
C LEU A 434 3.07 10.32 41.03
N LEU A 435 3.34 9.04 40.78
CA LEU A 435 4.46 8.26 41.32
C LEU A 435 5.79 9.06 41.28
N LYS A 436 6.44 9.23 42.43
CA LYS A 436 7.72 9.96 42.55
C LYS A 436 8.90 8.98 42.54
N LEU A 437 9.91 9.28 41.73
CA LEU A 437 11.15 8.52 41.60
C LEU A 437 12.34 9.32 42.14
N GLY A 438 12.96 8.84 43.21
CA GLY A 438 14.26 9.29 43.71
C GLY A 438 15.39 8.40 43.20
N VAL A 439 16.54 8.99 42.84
CA VAL A 439 17.71 8.25 42.33
C VAL A 439 18.91 8.52 43.22
N TYR A 440 19.48 7.48 43.82
CA TYR A 440 20.63 7.56 44.71
C TYR A 440 21.76 6.69 44.16
N ASN A 441 22.95 7.27 44.00
CA ASN A 441 24.13 6.51 43.58
C ASN A 441 24.95 6.15 44.82
N ARG A 442 25.38 4.90 44.95
CA ARG A 442 26.35 4.47 45.96
C ARG A 442 27.68 4.26 45.25
N TYR A 443 28.68 5.08 45.61
CA TYR A 443 30.05 5.00 45.10
C TYR A 443 30.75 3.74 45.61
#